data_AF-A0A1J5I6H4-F1
#
_entry.id   AF-A0A1J5I6H4-F1
#
_cell.length_a   1.000
_cell.length_b   1.000
_cell.length_c   1.000
_cell.angle_alpha   90.00
_cell.angle_beta   90.00
_cell.angle_gamma   90.00
#
_symmetry.space_group_name_H-M   'P 1'
#
loop_
_entity.id
_entity.type
_entity.pdbx_description
1 polymer ?
#
loop_
_entity_poly.entity_id
_entity_poly.type
_entity_poly.pdbx_seq_one_letter_code
_entity_poly.pdbx_strand_id
1 'polypeptide(L)'
;MELSDARFEPDDDDKFVWFVTDHLKKGAATLRGITDVDYVQLARSRWNGCASDKVYAIKFLVDPLVDPELVAELPDDFRHSGQPFCTLIARIGSHGELVDAPEGYTPPSYPGVHLAHIVAGSPSGGDVPDPREPAEYLIAFLDVLGFEALLNRIGLDALAQRYQELLAAALDPQSESRPWSRAQTIVRGETTPALMCLPIQTAYFSDSLLLWVPYLPGHVEEFLYRCSRVFCEALSQGLPVRGAISAGRATLDKERGIYLGLPLIEAVRLENKANWVGVSLAASWKSETLRIPVPPDMVFIYDPPLKEGSDALFSGLVLDWPRVWRESREDSALPHLADLRLPDLPQELKARYDAASTFWLHSEANQDLYLPPGFTRETVRGVWKGR
;
A
#
# COMPACT_ATOMS: atom_id res chain seq x y z
N MET A 1 6.11 21.11 29.42
CA MET A 1 6.25 22.50 28.97
C MET A 1 7.22 22.45 27.81
N GLU A 2 6.70 22.18 26.62
CA GLU A 2 7.53 22.05 25.40
C GLU A 2 8.12 23.43 25.09
N LEU A 3 9.42 23.45 24.77
CA LEU A 3 10.10 24.65 24.31
C LEU A 3 9.46 25.06 22.99
N SER A 4 8.66 26.14 23.00
CA SER A 4 8.14 26.73 21.76
C SER A 4 9.32 27.10 20.89
N ASP A 5 9.38 26.51 19.71
CA ASP A 5 10.40 26.85 18.72
C ASP A 5 10.22 28.31 18.32
N ALA A 6 11.19 29.16 18.70
CA ALA A 6 11.10 30.62 18.59
C ALA A 6 10.98 31.15 17.14
N ARG A 7 11.00 30.24 16.14
CA ARG A 7 10.82 30.53 14.72
C ARG A 7 9.34 30.65 14.31
N PHE A 8 8.43 30.02 15.04
CA PHE A 8 6.99 30.02 14.73
C PHE A 8 6.20 31.00 15.61
N GLU A 9 5.15 31.58 15.03
CA GLU A 9 4.22 32.46 15.76
C GLU A 9 3.16 31.60 16.49
N PRO A 10 2.66 32.02 17.67
CA PRO A 10 1.70 31.22 18.43
C PRO A 10 0.38 30.91 17.71
N ASP A 11 0.04 31.69 16.68
CA ASP A 11 -1.15 31.59 15.86
C ASP A 11 -0.90 30.97 14.47
N ASP A 12 0.32 30.49 14.20
CA ASP A 12 0.61 29.74 12.99
C ASP A 12 -0.24 28.44 12.94
N ASP A 13 -0.79 28.13 11.76
CA ASP A 13 -1.59 26.91 11.54
C ASP A 13 -0.74 25.64 11.77
N ASP A 14 -1.28 24.66 12.49
CA ASP A 14 -0.55 23.42 12.81
C ASP A 14 0.00 22.70 11.56
N LYS A 15 -0.74 22.72 10.44
CA LYS A 15 -0.27 22.12 9.18
C LYS A 15 0.86 22.94 8.59
N PHE A 16 0.78 24.26 8.65
CA PHE A 16 1.87 25.13 8.23
C PHE A 16 3.16 24.82 9.01
N VAL A 17 3.07 24.75 10.34
CA VAL A 17 4.22 24.41 11.20
C VAL A 17 4.79 23.05 10.82
N TRP A 18 3.93 22.05 10.57
CA TRP A 18 4.35 20.72 10.14
C TRP A 18 5.13 20.74 8.82
N PHE A 19 4.61 21.36 7.75
CA PHE A 19 5.29 21.43 6.45
C PHE A 19 6.62 22.17 6.55
N VAL A 20 6.64 23.35 7.17
CA VAL A 20 7.86 24.15 7.27
C VAL A 20 8.92 23.43 8.10
N THR A 21 8.52 22.74 9.17
CA THR A 21 9.45 21.93 9.96
C THR A 21 10.05 20.78 9.14
N ASP A 22 9.25 20.10 8.33
CA ASP A 22 9.73 19.05 7.42
C ASP A 22 10.69 19.60 6.36
N HIS A 23 10.35 20.72 5.72
CA HIS A 23 11.20 21.39 4.74
C HIS A 23 12.54 21.86 5.34
N LEU A 24 12.51 22.42 6.56
CA LEU A 24 13.72 22.80 7.29
C LEU A 24 14.60 21.58 7.61
N LYS A 25 14.00 20.45 8.01
CA LYS A 25 14.74 19.18 8.19
C LYS A 25 15.37 18.66 6.90
N LYS A 26 14.76 18.94 5.75
CA LYS A 26 15.29 18.65 4.42
C LYS A 26 16.32 19.68 3.94
N GLY A 27 16.57 20.75 4.69
CA GLY A 27 17.59 21.76 4.38
C GLY A 27 17.13 22.88 3.46
N ALA A 28 15.82 23.14 3.36
CA ALA A 28 15.26 24.14 2.44
C ALA A 28 15.87 25.55 2.60
N ALA A 29 16.09 26.02 3.83
CA ALA A 29 16.72 27.32 4.09
C ALA A 29 18.17 27.37 3.56
N THR A 30 18.96 26.33 3.84
CA THR A 30 20.35 26.18 3.38
C THR A 30 20.44 26.14 1.85
N LEU A 31 19.58 25.36 1.19
CA LEU A 31 19.55 25.25 -0.28
C LEU A 31 19.23 26.60 -0.94
N ARG A 32 18.47 27.45 -0.25
CA ARG A 32 18.11 28.80 -0.69
C ARG A 32 19.14 29.87 -0.32
N GLY A 33 20.16 29.52 0.48
CA GLY A 33 21.12 30.49 1.00
C GLY A 33 20.52 31.54 1.93
N ILE A 34 19.44 31.20 2.65
CA ILE A 34 18.77 32.08 3.62
C ILE A 34 18.76 31.46 5.02
N THR A 35 18.42 32.24 6.04
CA THR A 35 18.29 31.70 7.40
C THR A 35 16.99 30.93 7.57
N ASP A 36 16.92 30.04 8.56
CA ASP A 36 15.67 29.33 8.91
C ASP A 36 14.51 30.30 9.18
N VAL A 37 14.79 31.44 9.84
CA VAL A 37 13.79 32.47 10.15
C VAL A 37 13.28 33.12 8.86
N ASP A 38 14.17 33.47 7.94
CA ASP A 38 13.78 34.03 6.64
C ASP A 38 12.98 33.02 5.81
N TYR A 39 13.33 31.74 5.89
CA TYR A 39 12.58 30.67 5.24
C TYR A 39 11.16 30.54 5.81
N VAL A 40 11.00 30.54 7.13
CA VAL A 40 9.67 30.51 7.76
C VAL A 40 8.83 31.70 7.32
N GLN A 41 9.40 32.91 7.23
CA GLN A 41 8.69 34.09 6.76
C GLN A 41 8.29 34.00 5.27
N LEU A 42 9.18 33.49 4.41
CA LEU A 42 8.90 33.23 3.01
C LEU A 42 7.74 32.22 2.87
N ALA A 43 7.82 31.11 3.59
CA ALA A 43 6.79 30.08 3.62
C ALA A 43 5.45 30.63 4.13
N ARG A 44 5.47 31.41 5.20
CA ARG A 44 4.27 32.03 5.78
C ARG A 44 3.61 32.98 4.81
N SER A 45 4.39 33.81 4.11
CA SER A 45 3.86 34.70 3.06
C SER A 45 3.16 33.92 1.95
N ARG A 46 3.66 32.74 1.58
CA ARG A 46 3.03 31.88 0.57
C ARG A 46 1.79 31.21 1.12
N TRP A 47 1.87 30.67 2.34
CA TRP A 47 0.76 30.06 3.05
C TRP A 47 -0.41 31.04 3.19
N ASN A 48 -0.18 32.24 3.69
CA ASN A 48 -1.22 33.24 3.91
C ASN A 48 -1.72 33.88 2.60
N GLY A 49 -1.02 33.67 1.48
CA GLY A 49 -1.43 34.13 0.16
C GLY A 49 -2.61 33.37 -0.45
N CYS A 50 -3.07 32.28 0.18
CA CYS A 50 -4.24 31.54 -0.26
C CYS A 50 -5.10 31.04 0.90
N ALA A 51 -6.39 30.84 0.62
CA ALA A 51 -7.35 30.27 1.56
C ALA A 51 -8.02 29.05 0.93
N SER A 52 -8.10 27.96 1.72
CA SER A 52 -8.96 26.82 1.38
C SER A 52 -10.43 27.19 1.57
N ASP A 53 -11.29 26.48 0.86
CA ASP A 53 -12.74 26.55 1.06
C ASP A 53 -13.34 25.15 1.18
N LYS A 54 -14.67 25.02 1.08
CA LYS A 54 -15.33 23.71 1.20
C LYS A 54 -15.03 22.75 0.04
N VAL A 55 -14.68 23.26 -1.14
CA VAL A 55 -14.40 22.48 -2.35
C VAL A 55 -12.91 22.15 -2.42
N TYR A 56 -12.07 23.17 -2.27
CA TYR A 56 -10.62 23.08 -2.18
C TYR A 56 -10.17 23.02 -0.72
N ALA A 57 -10.60 21.95 -0.04
CA ALA A 57 -10.49 21.83 1.41
C ALA A 57 -9.09 21.49 1.93
N ILE A 58 -8.24 20.89 1.09
CA ILE A 58 -6.88 20.49 1.49
C ILE A 58 -5.87 21.50 0.96
N LYS A 59 -4.98 21.95 1.82
CA LYS A 59 -3.95 22.94 1.54
C LYS A 59 -2.59 22.37 1.91
N PHE A 60 -1.66 22.42 0.95
CA PHE A 60 -0.27 22.01 1.08
C PHE A 60 0.65 23.19 0.82
N LEU A 61 1.80 23.18 1.49
CA LEU A 61 2.94 23.99 1.09
C LEU A 61 3.93 23.07 0.38
N VAL A 62 4.35 23.43 -0.83
CA VAL A 62 5.33 22.68 -1.61
C VAL A 62 6.54 23.55 -1.81
N ASP A 63 7.73 23.00 -1.56
CA ASP A 63 8.98 23.68 -1.88
C ASP A 63 9.74 22.89 -2.97
N PRO A 64 9.86 23.43 -4.20
CA PRO A 64 10.52 22.74 -5.31
C PRO A 64 11.94 22.26 -5.06
N LEU A 65 12.66 22.87 -4.12
CA LEU A 65 14.05 22.51 -3.82
C LEU A 65 14.17 21.34 -2.85
N VAL A 66 13.09 20.98 -2.15
CA VAL A 66 13.11 19.85 -1.20
C VAL A 66 12.00 18.82 -1.46
N ASP A 67 11.06 19.13 -2.35
CA ASP A 67 10.01 18.23 -2.84
C ASP A 67 9.99 18.14 -4.39
N PRO A 68 11.14 17.93 -5.06
CA PRO A 68 11.23 18.00 -6.53
C PRO A 68 10.26 17.05 -7.26
N GLU A 69 9.89 15.94 -6.64
CA GLU A 69 8.93 14.98 -7.16
C GLU A 69 7.51 15.50 -7.26
N LEU A 70 7.11 16.39 -6.34
CA LEU A 70 5.78 16.99 -6.34
C LEU A 70 5.66 18.03 -7.45
N VAL A 71 6.79 18.50 -7.99
CA VAL A 71 6.86 19.56 -9.01
C VAL A 71 7.19 19.00 -10.40
N ALA A 72 7.70 17.77 -10.50
CA ALA A 72 8.14 17.16 -11.76
C ALA A 72 7.05 17.19 -12.85
N GLU A 73 5.80 16.94 -12.46
CA GLU A 73 4.63 16.89 -13.34
C GLU A 73 3.86 18.23 -13.39
N LEU A 74 4.34 19.28 -12.70
CA LEU A 74 3.66 20.57 -12.68
C LEU A 74 4.05 21.43 -13.90
N PRO A 75 3.23 22.45 -14.23
CA PRO A 75 3.56 23.37 -15.31
C PRO A 75 4.86 24.16 -15.06
N ASP A 76 5.48 24.64 -16.14
CA ASP A 76 6.83 25.24 -16.14
C ASP A 76 6.99 26.45 -15.20
N ASP A 77 5.92 27.21 -14.99
CA ASP A 77 5.90 28.34 -14.06
C ASP A 77 6.15 27.91 -12.60
N PHE A 78 5.65 26.74 -12.19
CA PHE A 78 5.94 26.17 -10.86
C PHE A 78 7.33 25.54 -10.81
N ARG A 79 7.74 24.83 -11.88
CA ARG A 79 9.05 24.16 -11.95
C ARG A 79 10.22 25.14 -11.93
N HIS A 80 10.12 26.25 -12.67
CA HIS A 80 11.25 27.17 -12.87
C HIS A 80 11.29 28.32 -11.86
N SER A 81 10.21 28.58 -11.13
CA SER A 81 10.23 29.65 -10.12
C SER A 81 11.24 29.34 -9.01
N GLY A 82 11.44 28.06 -8.68
CA GLY A 82 12.21 27.62 -7.54
C GLY A 82 11.71 28.19 -6.21
N GLN A 83 10.51 28.80 -6.16
CA GLN A 83 9.93 29.41 -4.97
C GLN A 83 8.94 28.45 -4.32
N PRO A 84 8.78 28.47 -2.99
CA PRO A 84 7.71 27.72 -2.36
C PRO A 84 6.37 28.26 -2.83
N PHE A 85 5.39 27.37 -3.00
CA PHE A 85 4.04 27.73 -3.41
C PHE A 85 3.01 26.89 -2.65
N CYS A 86 1.76 27.36 -2.67
CA CYS A 86 0.68 26.59 -2.08
C CYS A 86 -0.02 25.75 -3.14
N THR A 87 -0.40 24.54 -2.77
CA THR A 87 -1.30 23.69 -3.53
C THR A 87 -2.62 23.55 -2.80
N LEU A 88 -3.71 23.91 -3.47
CA LEU A 88 -5.06 23.64 -2.99
C LEU A 88 -5.61 22.42 -3.74
N ILE A 89 -6.13 21.45 -3.00
CA ILE A 89 -6.66 20.21 -3.59
C ILE A 89 -8.16 20.14 -3.40
N ALA A 90 -8.87 19.95 -4.51
CA ALA A 90 -10.28 19.61 -4.51
C ALA A 90 -10.51 18.12 -4.79
N ARG A 91 -11.57 17.59 -4.20
CA ARG A 91 -12.07 16.25 -4.52
C ARG A 91 -12.84 16.33 -5.83
N ILE A 92 -12.54 15.41 -6.76
CA ILE A 92 -13.31 15.26 -8.00
C ILE A 92 -13.97 13.88 -8.07
N GLY A 93 -15.13 13.83 -8.73
CA GLY A 93 -15.80 12.57 -9.07
C GLY A 93 -15.17 11.87 -10.26
N SER A 94 -15.71 10.72 -10.64
CA SER A 94 -15.20 9.90 -11.75
C SER A 94 -15.32 10.57 -13.11
N HIS A 95 -16.20 11.57 -13.24
CA HIS A 95 -16.37 12.35 -14.45
C HIS A 95 -15.66 13.72 -14.38
N GLY A 96 -14.82 13.96 -13.37
CA GLY A 96 -14.04 15.18 -13.21
C GLY A 96 -14.83 16.39 -12.71
N GLU A 97 -16.05 16.19 -12.23
CA GLU A 97 -16.84 17.18 -11.52
C GLU A 97 -16.28 17.42 -10.11
N LEU A 98 -16.28 18.68 -9.66
CA LEU A 98 -15.86 19.04 -8.31
C LEU A 98 -16.92 18.55 -7.30
N VAL A 99 -16.50 17.69 -6.37
CA VAL A 99 -17.34 17.24 -5.27
C VAL A 99 -17.55 18.41 -4.30
N ASP A 100 -18.74 18.51 -3.72
CA ASP A 100 -19.15 19.58 -2.79
C ASP A 100 -19.21 20.99 -3.39
N ALA A 101 -19.02 21.15 -4.70
CA ALA A 101 -19.14 22.44 -5.38
C ALA A 101 -20.61 22.85 -5.56
N PRO A 102 -21.04 24.01 -5.05
CA PRO A 102 -22.39 24.52 -5.31
C PRO A 102 -22.57 24.88 -6.79
N GLU A 103 -23.83 24.97 -7.24
CA GLU A 103 -24.13 25.40 -8.61
C GLU A 103 -23.53 26.80 -8.89
N GLY A 104 -22.81 26.92 -10.01
CA GLY A 104 -22.11 28.16 -10.37
C GLY A 104 -20.81 28.43 -9.61
N TYR A 105 -20.30 27.47 -8.84
CA TYR A 105 -19.02 27.60 -8.14
C TYR A 105 -17.88 27.92 -9.10
N THR A 106 -17.07 28.91 -8.73
CA THR A 106 -15.86 29.30 -9.47
C THR A 106 -14.65 28.94 -8.61
N PRO A 107 -13.71 28.12 -9.11
CA PRO A 107 -12.48 27.80 -8.39
C PRO A 107 -11.71 29.05 -7.98
N PRO A 108 -11.06 29.05 -6.80
CA PRO A 108 -10.29 30.19 -6.34
C PRO A 108 -9.10 30.45 -7.27
N SER A 109 -8.80 31.72 -7.53
CA SER A 109 -7.64 32.13 -8.32
C SER A 109 -6.75 33.01 -7.46
N TYR A 110 -5.60 32.47 -7.08
CA TYR A 110 -4.57 33.17 -6.31
C TYR A 110 -3.26 33.15 -7.10
N PRO A 111 -2.51 34.26 -7.18
CA PRO A 111 -1.21 34.28 -7.86
C PRO A 111 -0.23 33.28 -7.24
N GLY A 112 0.36 32.42 -8.08
CA GLY A 112 1.36 31.43 -7.63
C GLY A 112 0.79 30.32 -6.75
N VAL A 113 -0.50 30.01 -6.87
CA VAL A 113 -1.14 28.87 -6.21
C VAL A 113 -1.49 27.84 -7.25
N HIS A 114 -1.11 26.59 -6.99
CA HIS A 114 -1.46 25.46 -7.82
C HIS A 114 -2.80 24.88 -7.37
N LEU A 115 -3.74 24.69 -8.28
CA LEU A 115 -4.96 23.95 -8.01
C LEU A 115 -4.77 22.51 -8.50
N ALA A 116 -4.82 21.57 -7.59
CA ALA A 116 -4.77 20.15 -7.92
C ALA A 116 -6.14 19.50 -7.71
N HIS A 117 -6.34 18.39 -8.39
CA HIS A 117 -7.53 17.56 -8.24
C HIS A 117 -7.13 16.17 -7.78
N ILE A 118 -7.96 15.60 -6.91
CA ILE A 118 -7.77 14.25 -6.44
C ILE A 118 -9.08 13.50 -6.49
N VAL A 119 -9.04 12.27 -6.98
CA VAL A 119 -10.16 11.36 -6.80
C VAL A 119 -10.07 10.82 -5.38
N ALA A 120 -10.99 11.23 -4.51
CA ALA A 120 -11.08 10.75 -3.13
C ALA A 120 -12.37 9.95 -2.95
N GLY A 121 -12.23 8.62 -2.91
CA GLY A 121 -13.34 7.66 -2.89
C GLY A 121 -12.94 6.32 -3.50
N SER A 122 -13.91 5.46 -3.83
CA SER A 122 -13.62 4.25 -4.60
C SER A 122 -13.12 4.67 -6.00
N PRO A 123 -11.96 4.19 -6.47
CA PRO A 123 -11.37 4.55 -7.77
C PRO A 123 -12.24 4.12 -8.95
N SER A 124 -13.19 3.21 -8.72
CA SER A 124 -14.22 2.84 -9.67
C SER A 124 -15.32 3.88 -9.85
N GLY A 125 -15.31 5.01 -9.11
CA GLY A 125 -16.40 5.99 -9.21
C GLY A 125 -17.76 5.49 -8.73
N GLY A 126 -17.78 4.33 -8.04
CA GLY A 126 -19.02 3.61 -7.73
C GLY A 126 -19.28 2.40 -8.63
N ASP A 127 -18.52 2.18 -9.71
CA ASP A 127 -18.61 0.99 -10.56
C ASP A 127 -17.90 -0.21 -9.89
N VAL A 128 -18.37 -0.60 -8.71
CA VAL A 128 -18.12 -1.95 -8.24
C VAL A 128 -18.92 -2.87 -9.17
N PRO A 129 -18.29 -3.83 -9.87
CA PRO A 129 -19.02 -4.77 -10.71
C PRO A 129 -20.15 -5.40 -9.92
N ASP A 130 -21.31 -5.59 -10.56
CA ASP A 130 -22.39 -6.32 -9.91
C ASP A 130 -21.83 -7.68 -9.45
N PRO A 131 -21.85 -8.00 -8.15
CA PRO A 131 -21.26 -9.23 -7.63
C PRO A 131 -21.87 -10.50 -8.26
N ARG A 132 -23.06 -10.37 -8.86
CA ARG A 132 -23.79 -11.43 -9.56
C ARG A 132 -23.31 -11.65 -10.99
N GLU A 133 -22.54 -10.73 -11.54
CA GLU A 133 -22.01 -10.80 -12.92
C GLU A 133 -20.53 -11.20 -12.94
N PRO A 134 -20.08 -11.97 -13.95
CA PRO A 134 -18.67 -12.30 -14.09
C PRO A 134 -17.82 -11.09 -14.50
N ALA A 135 -16.89 -10.67 -13.64
CA ALA A 135 -15.92 -9.59 -13.87
C ALA A 135 -14.48 -10.07 -13.61
N GLU A 136 -13.48 -9.27 -13.97
CA GLU A 136 -12.07 -9.57 -13.67
C GLU A 136 -11.76 -9.17 -12.22
N TYR A 137 -11.08 -10.06 -11.49
CA TYR A 137 -10.72 -9.87 -10.09
C TYR A 137 -9.25 -10.21 -9.85
N LEU A 138 -8.66 -9.55 -8.85
CA LEU A 138 -7.50 -10.06 -8.12
C LEU A 138 -8.02 -10.84 -6.91
N ILE A 139 -7.49 -12.04 -6.69
CA ILE A 139 -7.95 -12.95 -5.64
C ILE A 139 -6.75 -13.52 -4.89
N ALA A 140 -6.77 -13.45 -3.57
CA ALA A 140 -5.83 -14.10 -2.68
C ALA A 140 -6.55 -15.19 -1.87
N PHE A 141 -6.04 -16.41 -1.93
CA PHE A 141 -6.47 -17.52 -1.09
C PHE A 141 -5.35 -17.84 -0.10
N LEU A 142 -5.65 -17.74 1.19
CA LEU A 142 -4.73 -17.92 2.30
C LEU A 142 -5.26 -19.04 3.20
N ASP A 143 -4.39 -19.93 3.67
CA ASP A 143 -4.72 -21.07 4.50
C ASP A 143 -3.82 -21.11 5.74
N VAL A 144 -4.41 -21.30 6.92
CA VAL A 144 -3.68 -21.41 8.18
C VAL A 144 -3.21 -22.84 8.40
N LEU A 145 -1.90 -23.04 8.32
CA LEU A 145 -1.29 -24.36 8.45
C LEU A 145 -1.43 -24.91 9.87
N GLY A 146 -1.83 -26.18 9.97
CA GLY A 146 -1.89 -26.88 11.26
C GLY A 146 -3.02 -26.41 12.17
N PHE A 147 -4.10 -25.87 11.59
CA PHE A 147 -5.27 -25.35 12.31
C PHE A 147 -5.81 -26.31 13.37
N GLU A 148 -6.02 -27.58 13.03
CA GLU A 148 -6.52 -28.58 13.99
C GLU A 148 -5.60 -28.76 15.20
N ALA A 149 -4.28 -28.86 14.96
CA ALA A 149 -3.30 -28.98 16.02
C ALA A 149 -3.26 -27.70 16.88
N LEU A 150 -3.40 -26.53 16.26
CA LEU A 150 -3.47 -25.26 16.96
C LEU A 150 -4.72 -25.19 17.85
N LEU A 151 -5.90 -25.50 17.31
CA LEU A 151 -7.17 -25.53 18.03
C LEU A 151 -7.10 -26.46 19.26
N ASN A 152 -6.56 -27.66 19.08
CA ASN A 152 -6.40 -28.62 20.17
C ASN A 152 -5.45 -28.12 21.26
N ARG A 153 -4.47 -27.28 20.91
CA ARG A 153 -3.45 -26.78 21.84
C ARG A 153 -3.90 -25.56 22.64
N ILE A 154 -4.48 -24.56 21.97
CA ILE A 154 -4.82 -23.27 22.61
C ILE A 154 -6.31 -23.16 22.97
N GLY A 155 -7.15 -24.07 22.47
CA GLY A 155 -8.59 -24.04 22.65
C GLY A 155 -9.31 -23.07 21.72
N LEU A 156 -10.63 -23.20 21.67
CA LEU A 156 -11.50 -22.44 20.77
C LEU A 156 -11.45 -20.93 21.06
N ASP A 157 -11.52 -20.53 22.33
CA ASP A 157 -11.62 -19.11 22.69
C ASP A 157 -10.35 -18.33 22.31
N ALA A 158 -9.17 -18.88 22.60
CA ALA A 158 -7.91 -18.25 22.24
C ALA A 158 -7.70 -18.22 20.72
N LEU A 159 -8.13 -19.25 20.00
CA LEU A 159 -8.08 -19.27 18.54
C LEU A 159 -9.02 -18.24 17.93
N ALA A 160 -10.25 -18.15 18.46
CA ALA A 160 -11.23 -17.17 18.02
C ALA A 160 -10.73 -15.73 18.21
N GLN A 161 -10.06 -15.43 19.33
CA GLN A 161 -9.45 -14.12 19.56
C GLN A 161 -8.37 -13.80 18.53
N ARG A 162 -7.43 -14.72 18.29
CA ARG A 162 -6.36 -14.52 17.27
C ARG A 162 -6.95 -14.30 15.87
N TYR A 163 -8.03 -15.01 15.54
CA TYR A 163 -8.73 -14.82 14.28
C TYR A 163 -9.44 -13.46 14.19
N GLN A 164 -10.02 -12.96 15.29
CA GLN A 164 -10.60 -11.62 15.31
C GLN A 164 -9.54 -10.54 15.06
N GLU A 165 -8.35 -10.68 15.65
CA GLU A 165 -7.22 -9.77 15.43
C GLU A 165 -6.72 -9.85 13.97
N LEU A 166 -6.59 -11.06 13.42
CA LEU A 166 -6.27 -11.26 12.00
C LEU A 166 -7.31 -10.64 11.06
N LEU A 167 -8.60 -10.87 11.35
CA LEU A 167 -9.69 -10.31 10.57
C LEU A 167 -9.74 -8.79 10.68
N ALA A 168 -9.42 -8.21 11.84
CA ALA A 168 -9.29 -6.77 11.97
C ALA A 168 -8.20 -6.24 11.03
N ALA A 169 -7.03 -6.90 10.93
CA ALA A 169 -5.99 -6.48 9.97
C ALA A 169 -6.40 -6.65 8.49
N ALA A 170 -7.25 -7.64 8.18
CA ALA A 170 -7.76 -7.89 6.83
C ALA A 170 -8.93 -6.96 6.44
N LEU A 171 -9.77 -6.61 7.42
CA LEU A 171 -11.01 -5.85 7.25
C LEU A 171 -10.84 -4.36 7.49
N ASP A 172 -9.85 -3.95 8.29
CA ASP A 172 -9.58 -2.54 8.54
C ASP A 172 -8.82 -1.96 7.34
N PRO A 173 -9.50 -1.15 6.51
CA PRO A 173 -8.87 -0.55 5.35
C PRO A 173 -7.89 0.55 5.76
N GLN A 174 -7.67 0.86 7.03
CA GLN A 174 -6.79 1.93 7.47
C GLN A 174 -5.96 1.51 8.68
N SER A 175 -4.66 1.29 8.51
CA SER A 175 -3.78 1.44 9.68
C SER A 175 -3.69 2.93 9.99
N GLU A 176 -3.51 3.30 11.27
CA GLU A 176 -3.22 4.69 11.66
C GLU A 176 -2.08 5.31 10.83
N SER A 177 -1.16 4.48 10.33
CA SER A 177 -0.02 4.88 9.50
C SER A 177 -0.31 5.05 7.99
N ARG A 178 -1.40 4.50 7.45
CA ARG A 178 -1.81 4.63 6.03
C ARG A 178 -3.34 4.64 5.90
N PRO A 179 -4.01 5.76 6.23
CA PRO A 179 -5.44 5.90 6.06
C PRO A 179 -5.88 5.86 4.60
N TRP A 180 -5.02 6.20 3.66
CA TRP A 180 -5.37 6.24 2.24
C TRP A 180 -4.35 5.45 1.42
N SER A 181 -4.87 4.64 0.52
CA SER A 181 -4.05 3.99 -0.50
C SER A 181 -3.80 4.99 -1.61
N ARG A 182 -2.53 5.19 -1.95
CA ARG A 182 -2.13 6.03 -3.08
C ARG A 182 -2.34 5.23 -4.36
N ALA A 183 -2.95 5.84 -5.34
CA ALA A 183 -3.16 5.21 -6.63
C ALA A 183 -3.24 6.22 -7.75
N GLN A 184 -3.36 5.70 -8.96
CA GLN A 184 -3.63 6.46 -10.17
C GLN A 184 -4.91 5.92 -10.80
N THR A 185 -5.73 6.84 -11.30
CA THR A 185 -6.92 6.52 -12.09
C THR A 185 -6.97 7.40 -13.33
N ILE A 186 -7.86 7.09 -14.27
CA ILE A 186 -8.04 7.87 -15.49
C ILE A 186 -9.33 8.67 -15.37
N VAL A 187 -9.23 9.99 -15.36
CA VAL A 187 -10.37 10.91 -15.41
C VAL A 187 -10.31 11.66 -16.73
N ARG A 188 -11.35 11.52 -17.57
CA ARG A 188 -11.43 12.15 -18.90
C ARG A 188 -10.22 11.89 -19.81
N GLY A 189 -9.57 10.73 -19.66
CA GLY A 189 -8.40 10.33 -20.46
C GLY A 189 -7.07 10.79 -19.88
N GLU A 190 -7.05 11.46 -18.73
CA GLU A 190 -5.85 11.92 -18.05
C GLU A 190 -5.58 11.12 -16.76
N THR A 191 -4.32 10.74 -16.55
CA THR A 191 -3.88 10.08 -15.33
C THR A 191 -3.99 11.06 -14.17
N THR A 192 -4.87 10.79 -13.23
CA THR A 192 -5.13 11.63 -12.05
C THR A 192 -4.74 10.88 -10.77
N PRO A 193 -4.05 11.51 -9.82
CA PRO A 193 -3.83 10.95 -8.50
C PRO A 193 -5.15 10.60 -7.81
N ALA A 194 -5.19 9.46 -7.14
CA ALA A 194 -6.32 9.03 -6.34
C ALA A 194 -5.86 8.68 -4.92
N LEU A 195 -6.65 9.12 -3.94
CA LEU A 195 -6.61 8.57 -2.58
C LEU A 195 -7.83 7.67 -2.45
N MET A 196 -7.57 6.37 -2.36
CA MET A 196 -8.64 5.39 -2.29
C MET A 196 -8.69 4.65 -0.97
N CYS A 197 -9.91 4.27 -0.61
CA CYS A 197 -10.13 3.11 0.24
C CYS A 197 -10.37 1.94 -0.71
N LEU A 198 -9.37 1.07 -0.88
CA LEU A 198 -9.54 -0.10 -1.74
C LEU A 198 -10.65 -0.99 -1.15
N PRO A 199 -11.72 -1.32 -1.89
CA PRO A 199 -12.85 -2.08 -1.35
C PRO A 199 -12.52 -3.58 -1.30
N ILE A 200 -11.50 -3.95 -0.54
CA ILE A 200 -11.13 -5.35 -0.32
C ILE A 200 -12.32 -6.05 0.29
N GLN A 201 -12.82 -7.01 -0.45
CA GLN A 201 -13.82 -7.94 0.03
C GLN A 201 -13.10 -9.15 0.62
N THR A 202 -13.71 -9.70 1.66
CA THR A 202 -13.17 -10.87 2.36
C THR A 202 -14.28 -11.86 2.67
N ALA A 203 -13.90 -13.14 2.69
CA ALA A 203 -14.70 -14.25 3.17
C ALA A 203 -13.76 -15.22 3.88
N TYR A 204 -14.24 -15.90 4.91
CA TYR A 204 -13.44 -16.86 5.65
C TYR A 204 -14.25 -18.12 5.89
N PHE A 205 -13.57 -19.27 5.85
CA PHE A 205 -14.16 -20.59 6.03
C PHE A 205 -13.18 -21.46 6.81
N SER A 206 -13.49 -21.74 8.08
CA SER A 206 -12.63 -22.53 8.97
C SER A 206 -11.21 -21.93 9.09
N ASP A 207 -10.26 -22.50 8.37
CA ASP A 207 -8.84 -22.18 8.32
C ASP A 207 -8.43 -21.35 7.09
N SER A 208 -9.33 -21.19 6.12
CA SER A 208 -9.07 -20.47 4.89
C SER A 208 -9.64 -19.04 4.92
N LEU A 209 -8.87 -18.09 4.40
CA LEU A 209 -9.22 -16.70 4.18
C LEU A 209 -9.12 -16.36 2.70
N LEU A 210 -10.21 -15.80 2.17
CA LEU A 210 -10.33 -15.33 0.79
C LEU A 210 -10.37 -13.81 0.80
N LEU A 211 -9.52 -13.16 0.02
CA LEU A 211 -9.54 -11.72 -0.23
C LEU A 211 -9.67 -11.45 -1.72
N TRP A 212 -10.45 -10.45 -2.11
CA TRP A 212 -10.56 -10.07 -3.52
C TRP A 212 -10.91 -8.60 -3.73
N VAL A 213 -10.52 -8.11 -4.90
CA VAL A 213 -10.92 -6.80 -5.43
C VAL A 213 -11.17 -6.88 -6.93
N PRO A 214 -12.10 -6.08 -7.48
CA PRO A 214 -12.18 -5.90 -8.93
C PRO A 214 -10.81 -5.54 -9.50
N TYR A 215 -10.44 -6.13 -10.63
CA TYR A 215 -9.16 -5.84 -11.25
C TYR A 215 -9.19 -4.46 -11.91
N LEU A 216 -8.39 -3.54 -11.37
CA LEU A 216 -7.95 -2.31 -12.03
C LEU A 216 -6.43 -2.20 -11.83
N PRO A 217 -5.64 -1.69 -12.81
CA PRO A 217 -4.19 -1.57 -12.66
C PRO A 217 -3.77 -0.83 -11.38
N GLY A 218 -4.50 0.23 -11.01
CA GLY A 218 -4.25 0.99 -9.78
C GLY A 218 -4.57 0.26 -8.47
N HIS A 219 -5.22 -0.90 -8.51
CA HIS A 219 -5.50 -1.72 -7.32
C HIS A 219 -4.36 -2.66 -6.95
N VAL A 220 -3.47 -2.98 -7.89
CA VAL A 220 -2.55 -4.11 -7.74
C VAL A 220 -1.59 -3.93 -6.57
N GLU A 221 -0.92 -2.77 -6.50
CA GLU A 221 0.06 -2.47 -5.44
C GLU A 221 -0.60 -2.53 -4.05
N GLU A 222 -1.73 -1.85 -3.89
CA GLU A 222 -2.44 -1.83 -2.61
C GLU A 222 -2.99 -3.22 -2.24
N PHE A 223 -3.51 -3.98 -3.21
CA PHE A 223 -4.00 -5.34 -2.95
C PHE A 223 -2.87 -6.26 -2.47
N LEU A 224 -1.70 -6.21 -3.11
CA LEU A 224 -0.52 -6.96 -2.69
C LEU A 224 -0.04 -6.51 -1.30
N TYR A 225 0.04 -5.20 -1.06
CA TYR A 225 0.40 -4.64 0.24
C TYR A 225 -0.52 -5.14 1.36
N ARG A 226 -1.82 -5.21 1.08
CA ARG A 226 -2.84 -5.72 2.02
C ARG A 226 -2.67 -7.21 2.29
N CYS A 227 -2.44 -8.01 1.26
CA CYS A 227 -2.10 -9.42 1.43
C CYS A 227 -0.85 -9.59 2.31
N SER A 228 0.17 -8.75 2.13
CA SER A 228 1.39 -8.77 2.94
C SER A 228 1.12 -8.41 4.39
N ARG A 229 0.27 -7.39 4.64
CA ARG A 229 -0.13 -7.01 6.00
C ARG A 229 -0.89 -8.13 6.71
N VAL A 230 -1.84 -8.76 6.03
CA VAL A 230 -2.60 -9.90 6.57
C VAL A 230 -1.66 -11.06 6.91
N PHE A 231 -0.70 -11.35 6.03
CA PHE A 231 0.33 -12.35 6.31
C PHE A 231 1.19 -11.99 7.53
N CYS A 232 1.68 -10.76 7.63
CA CYS A 232 2.49 -10.31 8.74
C CYS A 232 1.71 -10.35 10.06
N GLU A 233 0.44 -9.93 10.06
CA GLU A 233 -0.40 -10.01 11.24
C GLU A 233 -0.59 -11.47 11.67
N ALA A 234 -0.97 -12.35 10.74
CA ALA A 234 -1.14 -13.77 11.03
C ALA A 234 0.12 -14.38 11.66
N LEU A 235 1.29 -14.11 11.06
CA LEU A 235 2.55 -14.61 11.58
C LEU A 235 2.84 -14.10 13.00
N SER A 236 2.59 -12.82 13.28
CA SER A 236 2.77 -12.25 14.62
C SER A 236 1.81 -12.82 15.67
N GLN A 237 0.64 -13.28 15.23
CA GLN A 237 -0.34 -13.97 16.06
C GLN A 237 -0.04 -15.47 16.20
N GLY A 238 1.09 -15.94 15.69
CA GLY A 238 1.45 -17.36 15.67
C GLY A 238 0.49 -18.19 14.82
N LEU A 239 -0.04 -17.63 13.74
CA LEU A 239 -0.85 -18.29 12.72
C LEU A 239 0.00 -18.42 11.44
N PRO A 240 0.62 -19.59 11.18
CA PRO A 240 1.42 -19.76 9.98
C PRO A 240 0.51 -19.84 8.76
N VAL A 241 0.66 -18.89 7.84
CA VAL A 241 -0.16 -18.82 6.62
C VAL A 241 0.61 -19.33 5.41
N ARG A 242 -0.08 -20.09 4.57
CA ARG A 242 0.34 -20.42 3.21
C ARG A 242 -0.71 -19.90 2.24
N GLY A 243 -0.31 -19.33 1.11
CA GLY A 243 -1.30 -18.79 0.19
C GLY A 243 -0.85 -18.63 -1.24
N ALA A 244 -1.81 -18.28 -2.07
CA ALA A 244 -1.60 -17.96 -3.46
C ALA A 244 -2.46 -16.78 -3.91
N ILE A 245 -1.90 -15.96 -4.80
CA ILE A 245 -2.60 -14.82 -5.42
C ILE A 245 -2.76 -15.09 -6.91
N SER A 246 -3.99 -14.95 -7.41
CA SER A 246 -4.36 -15.19 -8.81
C SER A 246 -5.15 -14.01 -9.35
N ALA A 247 -5.35 -13.97 -10.66
CA ALA A 247 -6.16 -12.98 -11.31
C ALA A 247 -6.99 -13.58 -12.44
N GLY A 248 -8.18 -13.06 -12.66
CA GLY A 248 -9.02 -13.47 -13.78
C GLY A 248 -10.51 -13.30 -13.53
N ARG A 249 -11.29 -13.81 -14.48
CA ARG A 249 -12.73 -13.68 -14.48
C ARG A 249 -13.39 -14.57 -13.42
N ALA A 250 -14.21 -13.97 -12.57
CA ALA A 250 -14.93 -14.64 -11.49
C ALA A 250 -16.28 -13.96 -11.20
N THR A 251 -17.16 -14.67 -10.51
CA THR A 251 -18.40 -14.17 -9.89
C THR A 251 -18.27 -14.35 -8.39
N LEU A 252 -18.24 -13.25 -7.65
CA LEU A 252 -17.92 -13.20 -6.22
C LEU A 252 -19.02 -12.43 -5.47
N ASP A 253 -20.07 -13.16 -5.08
CA ASP A 253 -21.22 -12.63 -4.36
C ASP A 253 -21.11 -13.01 -2.88
N LYS A 254 -20.55 -12.07 -2.10
CA LYS A 254 -20.37 -12.21 -0.66
C LYS A 254 -21.69 -12.37 0.09
N GLU A 255 -22.74 -11.65 -0.33
CA GLU A 255 -24.04 -11.65 0.35
C GLU A 255 -24.71 -13.02 0.26
N ARG A 256 -24.59 -13.68 -0.90
CA ARG A 256 -25.12 -15.03 -1.13
C ARG A 256 -24.13 -16.15 -0.82
N GLY A 257 -22.87 -15.81 -0.53
CA GLY A 257 -21.80 -16.78 -0.32
C GLY A 257 -21.43 -17.57 -1.58
N ILE A 258 -21.53 -16.95 -2.76
CA ILE A 258 -21.23 -17.59 -4.06
C ILE A 258 -19.85 -17.12 -4.54
N TYR A 259 -18.92 -18.06 -4.73
CA TYR A 259 -17.55 -17.79 -5.17
C TYR A 259 -17.20 -18.74 -6.32
N LEU A 260 -17.24 -18.25 -7.55
CA LEU A 260 -17.05 -19.07 -8.75
C LEU A 260 -16.04 -18.41 -9.68
N GLY A 261 -15.03 -19.17 -10.13
CA GLY A 261 -14.06 -18.66 -11.10
C GLY A 261 -12.83 -19.55 -11.23
N LEU A 262 -12.23 -19.56 -12.42
CA LEU A 262 -10.92 -20.18 -12.64
C LEU A 262 -9.79 -19.62 -11.75
N PRO A 263 -9.71 -18.30 -11.46
CA PRO A 263 -8.67 -17.81 -10.55
C PRO A 263 -8.76 -18.41 -9.14
N LEU A 264 -9.96 -18.65 -8.60
CA LEU A 264 -10.11 -19.35 -7.31
C LEU A 264 -9.50 -20.75 -7.35
N ILE A 265 -9.80 -21.51 -8.41
CA ILE A 265 -9.27 -22.86 -8.60
C ILE A 265 -7.75 -22.84 -8.74
N GLU A 266 -7.23 -21.86 -9.48
CA GLU A 266 -5.79 -21.67 -9.68
C GLU A 266 -5.08 -21.36 -8.36
N ALA A 267 -5.58 -20.40 -7.58
CA ALA A 267 -5.01 -20.05 -6.29
C ALA A 267 -5.01 -21.24 -5.32
N VAL A 268 -6.14 -21.94 -5.19
CA VAL A 268 -6.25 -23.14 -4.33
C VAL A 268 -5.28 -24.24 -4.80
N ARG A 269 -5.13 -24.45 -6.11
CA ARG A 269 -4.20 -25.46 -6.63
C ARG A 269 -2.74 -25.10 -6.34
N LEU A 270 -2.34 -23.85 -6.54
CA LEU A 270 -0.98 -23.41 -6.24
C LEU A 270 -0.69 -23.48 -4.74
N GLU A 271 -1.62 -23.01 -3.91
CA GLU A 271 -1.53 -23.09 -2.45
C GLU A 271 -1.32 -24.55 -1.99
N ASN A 272 -2.10 -25.49 -2.52
CA ASN A 272 -1.97 -26.92 -2.20
C ASN A 272 -0.61 -27.52 -2.62
N LYS A 273 0.00 -26.95 -3.66
CA LYS A 273 1.32 -27.34 -4.16
C LYS A 273 2.46 -26.66 -3.42
N ALA A 274 2.22 -25.55 -2.73
CA ALA A 274 3.23 -24.86 -1.95
C ALA A 274 3.61 -25.68 -0.69
N ASN A 275 4.92 -25.78 -0.44
CA ASN A 275 5.48 -26.48 0.72
C ASN A 275 6.34 -25.54 1.58
N TRP A 276 5.81 -24.37 1.88
CA TRP A 276 6.46 -23.35 2.70
C TRP A 276 5.42 -22.43 3.34
N VAL A 277 5.86 -21.62 4.30
CA VAL A 277 5.08 -20.50 4.87
C VAL A 277 5.38 -19.26 4.04
N GLY A 278 4.39 -18.77 3.31
CA GLY A 278 4.58 -17.72 2.32
C GLY A 278 3.41 -17.63 1.33
N VAL A 279 3.45 -16.61 0.48
CA VAL A 279 2.41 -16.34 -0.52
C VAL A 279 3.04 -16.28 -1.90
N SER A 280 2.56 -17.14 -2.81
CA SER A 280 3.06 -17.26 -4.18
C SER A 280 2.08 -16.64 -5.19
N LEU A 281 2.58 -16.07 -6.28
CA LEU A 281 1.71 -15.55 -7.35
C LEU A 281 1.51 -16.63 -8.41
N ALA A 282 0.25 -16.85 -8.79
CA ALA A 282 -0.17 -17.85 -9.75
C ALA A 282 0.13 -17.48 -11.20
N ALA A 283 0.10 -18.47 -12.10
CA ALA A 283 0.48 -18.32 -13.51
C ALA A 283 -0.35 -17.26 -14.25
N SER A 284 -1.59 -16.97 -13.82
CA SER A 284 -2.39 -15.84 -14.31
C SER A 284 -1.68 -14.48 -14.23
N TRP A 285 -0.67 -14.30 -13.38
CA TRP A 285 0.15 -13.09 -13.34
C TRP A 285 1.03 -12.91 -14.58
N LYS A 286 1.22 -13.96 -15.39
CA LYS A 286 1.88 -13.91 -16.70
C LYS A 286 0.88 -13.60 -17.84
N SER A 287 -0.39 -13.36 -17.54
CA SER A 287 -1.44 -13.17 -18.55
C SER A 287 -1.19 -11.92 -19.40
N GLU A 288 -1.01 -12.12 -20.70
CA GLU A 288 -0.91 -11.04 -21.69
C GLU A 288 -2.23 -10.28 -21.87
N THR A 289 -3.36 -10.89 -21.48
CA THR A 289 -4.70 -10.29 -21.57
C THR A 289 -4.93 -9.27 -20.46
N LEU A 290 -4.55 -9.61 -19.21
CA LEU A 290 -4.76 -8.71 -18.07
C LEU A 290 -3.69 -7.63 -17.96
N ARG A 291 -2.46 -7.89 -18.44
CA ARG A 291 -1.32 -6.96 -18.37
C ARG A 291 -1.12 -6.37 -16.97
N ILE A 292 -1.07 -7.25 -15.99
CA ILE A 292 -1.01 -6.86 -14.58
C ILE A 292 0.32 -6.14 -14.33
N PRO A 293 0.32 -4.87 -13.87
CA PRO A 293 1.55 -4.21 -13.46
C PRO A 293 2.13 -4.94 -12.25
N VAL A 294 3.41 -5.30 -12.31
CA VAL A 294 4.10 -6.00 -11.23
C VAL A 294 4.94 -4.97 -10.45
N PRO A 295 4.53 -4.56 -9.24
CA PRO A 295 5.28 -3.58 -8.45
C PRO A 295 6.55 -4.24 -7.90
N PRO A 296 7.75 -3.77 -8.28
CA PRO A 296 9.01 -4.46 -7.98
C PRO A 296 9.40 -4.39 -6.50
N ASP A 297 8.74 -3.54 -5.72
CA ASP A 297 8.89 -3.43 -4.27
C ASP A 297 7.86 -4.27 -3.49
N MET A 298 6.88 -4.89 -4.14
CA MET A 298 5.87 -5.74 -3.50
C MET A 298 6.06 -7.23 -3.76
N VAL A 299 6.82 -7.59 -4.80
CA VAL A 299 7.07 -8.98 -5.18
C VAL A 299 8.55 -9.26 -5.39
N PHE A 300 8.90 -10.53 -5.34
CA PHE A 300 10.26 -11.00 -5.51
C PHE A 300 10.32 -12.17 -6.50
N ILE A 301 11.34 -12.21 -7.36
CA ILE A 301 11.62 -13.39 -8.19
C ILE A 301 12.32 -14.43 -7.31
N TYR A 302 11.60 -15.48 -6.95
CA TYR A 302 12.09 -16.48 -6.00
C TYR A 302 11.51 -17.85 -6.35
N ASP A 303 12.28 -18.91 -6.10
CA ASP A 303 11.85 -20.29 -6.30
C ASP A 303 11.56 -20.94 -4.93
N PRO A 304 10.32 -20.80 -4.41
CA PRO A 304 9.97 -21.41 -3.13
C PRO A 304 9.88 -22.93 -3.26
N PRO A 305 9.97 -23.69 -2.14
CA PRO A 305 9.72 -25.12 -2.18
C PRO A 305 8.28 -25.43 -2.63
N LEU A 306 8.16 -26.02 -3.82
CA LEU A 306 6.89 -26.48 -4.39
C LEU A 306 6.91 -28.01 -4.59
N LYS A 307 5.74 -28.64 -4.51
CA LYS A 307 5.54 -30.06 -4.83
C LYS A 307 5.54 -30.25 -6.35
N GLU A 308 5.93 -31.46 -6.81
CA GLU A 308 5.95 -31.80 -8.24
C GLU A 308 4.66 -31.43 -9.01
N GLY A 309 4.86 -30.96 -10.25
CA GLY A 309 3.78 -30.54 -11.14
C GLY A 309 3.23 -29.13 -10.86
N SER A 310 4.01 -28.27 -10.21
CA SER A 310 3.64 -26.88 -9.88
C SER A 310 4.00 -25.84 -10.95
N ASP A 311 4.89 -26.17 -11.89
CA ASP A 311 5.49 -25.20 -12.82
C ASP A 311 4.46 -24.45 -13.67
N ALA A 312 3.40 -25.16 -14.08
CA ALA A 312 2.30 -24.57 -14.86
C ALA A 312 1.38 -23.64 -14.04
N LEU A 313 1.44 -23.73 -12.70
CA LEU A 313 0.62 -22.94 -11.78
C LEU A 313 1.36 -21.73 -11.20
N PHE A 314 2.68 -21.70 -11.29
CA PHE A 314 3.51 -20.70 -10.63
C PHE A 314 4.04 -19.64 -11.60
N SER A 315 3.96 -18.37 -11.18
CA SER A 315 4.49 -17.26 -11.97
C SER A 315 6.02 -17.09 -11.87
N GLY A 316 6.68 -17.69 -10.89
CA GLY A 316 8.07 -17.32 -10.55
C GLY A 316 8.16 -16.13 -9.60
N LEU A 317 7.02 -15.56 -9.20
CA LEU A 317 6.94 -14.42 -8.29
C LEU A 317 6.32 -14.84 -6.96
N VAL A 318 6.87 -14.31 -5.88
CA VAL A 318 6.33 -14.45 -4.52
C VAL A 318 6.11 -13.06 -3.92
N LEU A 319 5.20 -12.97 -2.96
CA LEU A 319 4.95 -11.74 -2.23
C LEU A 319 6.14 -11.41 -1.31
N ASP A 320 6.69 -10.19 -1.39
CA ASP A 320 7.78 -9.71 -0.53
C ASP A 320 7.24 -9.25 0.84
N TRP A 321 6.54 -10.15 1.53
CA TRP A 321 6.06 -9.93 2.88
C TRP A 321 7.17 -9.55 3.89
N PRO A 322 8.44 -10.03 3.78
CA PRO A 322 9.50 -9.63 4.70
C PRO A 322 9.77 -8.13 4.66
N ARG A 323 9.69 -7.51 3.47
CA ARG A 323 9.84 -6.06 3.35
C ARG A 323 8.75 -5.32 4.11
N VAL A 324 7.49 -5.72 3.91
CA VAL A 324 6.35 -5.07 4.59
C VAL A 324 6.47 -5.23 6.11
N TRP A 325 6.94 -6.37 6.60
CA TRP A 325 7.25 -6.54 8.02
C TRP A 325 8.29 -5.52 8.49
N ARG A 326 9.46 -5.44 7.83
CA ARG A 326 10.55 -4.51 8.21
C ARG A 326 10.12 -3.04 8.14
N GLU A 327 9.16 -2.69 7.27
CA GLU A 327 8.64 -1.32 7.15
C GLU A 327 7.58 -0.96 8.20
N SER A 328 6.89 -1.96 8.75
CA SER A 328 5.76 -1.75 9.66
C SER A 328 6.07 -2.09 11.12
N ARG A 329 7.20 -2.77 11.39
CA ARG A 329 7.55 -3.31 12.70
C ARG A 329 9.04 -3.12 12.98
N GLU A 330 9.37 -2.95 14.26
CA GLU A 330 10.75 -2.79 14.72
C GLU A 330 11.45 -4.14 14.99
N ASP A 331 10.70 -5.21 15.19
CA ASP A 331 11.21 -6.55 15.48
C ASP A 331 11.41 -7.39 14.20
N SER A 332 12.21 -8.46 14.32
CA SER A 332 12.41 -9.43 13.24
C SER A 332 11.27 -10.45 13.20
N ALA A 333 10.93 -10.95 12.01
CA ALA A 333 9.99 -12.08 11.88
C ALA A 333 10.63 -13.45 12.21
N LEU A 334 11.96 -13.54 12.29
CA LEU A 334 12.67 -14.82 12.51
C LEU A 334 12.30 -15.50 13.85
N PRO A 335 12.20 -14.78 14.99
CA PRO A 335 11.72 -15.36 16.24
C PRO A 335 10.31 -15.94 16.13
N HIS A 336 9.38 -15.23 15.45
CA HIS A 336 8.01 -15.71 15.24
C HIS A 336 7.98 -17.03 14.43
N LEU A 337 8.81 -17.11 13.39
CA LEU A 337 8.96 -18.35 12.61
C LEU A 337 9.59 -19.49 13.43
N ALA A 338 10.56 -19.17 14.29
CA ALA A 338 11.21 -20.14 15.16
C ALA A 338 10.23 -20.68 16.23
N ASP A 339 9.38 -19.83 16.80
CA ASP A 339 8.37 -20.21 17.78
C ASP A 339 7.28 -21.13 17.18
N LEU A 340 6.96 -20.92 15.90
CA LEU A 340 6.04 -21.79 15.17
C LEU A 340 6.66 -23.13 14.75
N ARG A 341 7.99 -23.20 14.70
CA ARG A 341 8.76 -24.41 14.39
C ARG A 341 8.90 -25.29 15.63
N LEU A 342 7.79 -25.88 16.08
CA LEU A 342 7.75 -26.66 17.32
C LEU A 342 8.73 -27.86 17.30
N PRO A 343 9.34 -28.22 18.45
CA PRO A 343 10.32 -29.30 18.53
C PRO A 343 9.79 -30.68 18.12
N ASP A 344 8.50 -30.92 18.30
CA ASP A 344 7.80 -32.18 18.02
C ASP A 344 7.27 -32.29 16.58
N LEU A 345 7.33 -31.22 15.78
CA LEU A 345 6.89 -31.28 14.39
C LEU A 345 7.75 -32.25 13.56
N PRO A 346 7.14 -33.02 12.63
CA PRO A 346 7.85 -33.76 11.61
C PRO A 346 8.82 -32.87 10.82
N GLN A 347 9.94 -33.45 10.38
CA GLN A 347 10.99 -32.71 9.67
C GLN A 347 10.48 -32.02 8.40
N GLU A 348 9.54 -32.66 7.69
CA GLU A 348 8.91 -32.10 6.49
C GLU A 348 8.11 -30.84 6.77
N LEU A 349 7.47 -30.74 7.95
CA LEU A 349 6.73 -29.54 8.35
C LEU A 349 7.68 -28.45 8.86
N LYS A 350 8.75 -28.82 9.58
CA LYS A 350 9.81 -27.89 10.00
C LYS A 350 10.47 -27.20 8.79
N ALA A 351 10.69 -27.95 7.71
CA ALA A 351 11.26 -27.42 6.48
C ALA A 351 10.46 -26.23 5.89
N ARG A 352 9.14 -26.15 6.14
CA ARG A 352 8.31 -25.03 5.68
C ARG A 352 8.69 -23.71 6.34
N TYR A 353 9.02 -23.74 7.63
CA TYR A 353 9.45 -22.59 8.42
C TYR A 353 10.90 -22.22 8.12
N ASP A 354 11.76 -23.22 7.90
CA ASP A 354 13.15 -23.02 7.49
C ASP A 354 13.21 -22.33 6.12
N ALA A 355 12.33 -22.72 5.19
CA ALA A 355 12.18 -22.05 3.88
C ALA A 355 11.70 -20.60 3.98
N ALA A 356 10.73 -20.31 4.86
CA ALA A 356 10.27 -18.94 5.11
C ALA A 356 11.37 -18.06 5.73
N SER A 357 12.14 -18.63 6.66
CA SER A 357 13.30 -17.95 7.27
C SER A 357 14.40 -17.68 6.25
N THR A 358 14.62 -18.61 5.31
CA THR A 358 15.56 -18.44 4.20
C THR A 358 15.10 -17.33 3.26
N PHE A 359 13.81 -17.29 2.94
CA PHE A 359 13.23 -16.23 2.13
C PHE A 359 13.31 -14.84 2.81
N TRP A 360 13.09 -14.77 4.13
CA TRP A 360 13.30 -13.53 4.89
C TRP A 360 14.71 -12.97 4.68
N LEU A 361 15.73 -13.80 4.92
CA LEU A 361 17.14 -13.41 4.77
C LEU A 361 17.47 -13.05 3.32
N HIS A 362 16.87 -13.76 2.36
CA HIS A 362 17.02 -13.47 0.95
C HIS A 362 16.44 -12.09 0.59
N SER A 363 15.21 -11.79 1.01
CA SER A 363 14.58 -10.47 0.81
C SER A 363 15.40 -9.35 1.45
N GLU A 364 15.91 -9.56 2.66
CA GLU A 364 16.73 -8.56 3.37
C GLU A 364 18.04 -8.27 2.62
N ALA A 365 18.77 -9.32 2.23
CA ALA A 365 20.03 -9.18 1.49
C ALA A 365 19.86 -8.52 0.11
N ASN A 366 18.65 -8.59 -0.44
CA ASN A 366 18.33 -8.14 -1.79
C ASN A 366 17.27 -7.04 -1.84
N GLN A 367 17.07 -6.33 -0.72
CA GLN A 367 15.99 -5.36 -0.57
C GLN A 367 16.04 -4.19 -1.57
N ASP A 368 17.19 -3.97 -2.21
CA ASP A 368 17.44 -2.89 -3.17
C ASP A 368 17.65 -3.41 -4.61
N LEU A 369 17.38 -4.68 -4.91
CA LEU A 369 17.60 -5.25 -6.26
C LEU A 369 16.86 -4.53 -7.39
N TYR A 370 15.74 -3.88 -7.09
CA TYR A 370 14.98 -3.09 -8.05
C TYR A 370 15.54 -1.69 -8.29
N LEU A 371 16.53 -1.27 -7.49
CA LEU A 371 17.22 0.01 -7.67
C LEU A 371 18.38 -0.13 -8.66
N PRO A 372 18.68 0.91 -9.45
CA PRO A 372 19.83 0.88 -10.34
C PRO A 372 21.15 0.64 -9.59
N PRO A 373 22.17 0.02 -10.21
CA PRO A 373 23.46 -0.22 -9.56
C PRO A 373 24.07 1.06 -8.96
N GLY A 374 24.45 0.99 -7.68
CA GLY A 374 24.99 2.14 -6.93
C GLY A 374 23.93 3.01 -6.24
N PHE A 375 22.64 2.70 -6.40
CA PHE A 375 21.56 3.32 -5.64
C PHE A 375 21.13 2.38 -4.51
N THR A 376 21.29 2.82 -3.27
CA THR A 376 20.60 2.22 -2.12
C THR A 376 19.32 2.99 -1.84
N ARG A 377 18.39 2.45 -1.04
CA ARG A 377 17.24 3.25 -0.54
C ARG A 377 17.68 4.54 0.14
N GLU A 378 18.81 4.56 0.84
CA GLU A 378 19.39 5.75 1.45
C GLU A 378 20.00 6.69 0.41
N THR A 379 20.53 6.15 -0.69
CA THR A 379 21.06 6.96 -1.79
C THR A 379 19.93 7.55 -2.62
N VAL A 380 18.84 6.81 -2.84
CA VAL A 380 17.61 7.35 -3.43
C VAL A 380 17.06 8.41 -2.47
N ARG A 381 16.79 8.09 -1.20
CA ARG A 381 16.34 9.08 -0.21
C ARG A 381 17.31 10.26 -0.06
N GLY A 382 18.62 10.07 -0.24
CA GLY A 382 19.67 11.07 -0.12
C GLY A 382 19.85 11.93 -1.37
N VAL A 383 19.69 11.36 -2.56
CA VAL A 383 19.60 12.09 -3.85
C VAL A 383 18.31 12.90 -3.87
N TRP A 384 17.26 12.41 -3.23
CA TRP A 384 15.99 13.11 -3.05
C TRP A 384 16.01 14.14 -1.91
N LYS A 385 16.91 13.99 -0.93
CA LYS A 385 17.20 15.00 0.11
C LYS A 385 18.34 15.95 -0.27
N GLY A 386 18.94 15.79 -1.44
CA GLY A 386 20.23 16.38 -1.80
C GLY A 386 20.33 16.88 -3.22
N ARG A 387 19.21 17.19 -3.87
CA ARG A 387 19.17 17.93 -5.14
C ARG A 387 18.23 19.11 -5.05
#